data_AF-T1CB92-F1
#
_entry.id   AF-T1CB92-F1
#
_cell.length_a   1.000
_cell.length_b   1.000
_cell.length_c   1.000
_cell.angle_alpha   90.00
_cell.angle_beta   90.00
_cell.angle_gamma   90.00
#
_symmetry.space_group_name_H-M   'P 1'
#
loop_
_entity.id
_entity.type
_entity.pdbx_description
1 polymer ?
#
loop_
_entity_poly.entity_id
_entity_poly.type
_entity_poly.pdbx_seq_one_letter_code
_entity_poly.pdbx_strand_id
1 'polypeptide(L)'
;MVLGSGPIRIGQGIEFDYCSVQAAAALRRQGLEAVMINSNPETVSTDFDCSTRLYFEPLDLEAVLDVCAIERPLGVVVQFGGQTAINLAPRLERLGVPLLGSPSGAIEMAEDRGQFEALLGRLGIARPPGAVTRDPDEAVAIAHRVGYPVLVRPSYVLGGRAMDVTHSEEELRHYLGEALRASGDAGGEVLIDKYILGLEVEVD
;
A
#
# COMPACT_ATOMS: atom_id res chain seq x y z
N MET A 1 -0.39 19.05 -4.46
CA MET A 1 -1.00 18.09 -5.40
C MET A 1 -1.46 16.87 -4.64
N VAL A 2 -2.60 16.28 -5.00
CA VAL A 2 -3.17 15.07 -4.39
C VAL A 2 -3.23 13.99 -5.47
N LEU A 3 -2.65 12.82 -5.19
CA LEU A 3 -2.80 11.64 -6.05
C LEU A 3 -4.06 10.88 -5.61
N GLY A 4 -4.98 10.68 -6.54
CA GLY A 4 -6.12 9.81 -6.37
C GLY A 4 -5.74 8.32 -6.37
N SER A 5 -6.73 7.44 -6.39
CA SER A 5 -6.53 5.99 -6.34
C SER A 5 -6.47 5.30 -7.69
N GLY A 6 -6.93 5.96 -8.75
CA GLY A 6 -7.19 5.33 -10.03
C GLY A 6 -8.45 4.46 -9.96
N PRO A 7 -8.61 3.48 -10.87
CA PRO A 7 -9.84 2.70 -11.00
C PRO A 7 -10.16 1.90 -9.75
N ILE A 8 -11.46 1.77 -9.45
CA ILE A 8 -11.97 0.94 -8.34
C ILE A 8 -11.66 -0.54 -8.59
N ARG A 9 -11.17 -1.21 -7.55
CA ARG A 9 -10.86 -2.65 -7.54
C ARG A 9 -11.18 -3.25 -6.17
N ILE A 10 -11.29 -4.58 -6.09
CA ILE A 10 -11.43 -5.26 -4.79
C ILE A 10 -10.22 -4.90 -3.91
N GLY A 11 -10.47 -4.42 -2.69
CA GLY A 11 -9.45 -3.94 -1.76
C GLY A 11 -8.98 -2.49 -1.97
N GLN A 12 -9.49 -1.80 -2.99
CA GLN A 12 -9.25 -0.38 -3.22
C GLN A 12 -10.49 0.27 -3.86
N GLY A 13 -11.42 0.69 -3.01
CA GLY A 13 -12.74 1.18 -3.38
C GLY A 13 -12.91 2.69 -3.33
N ILE A 14 -14.16 3.11 -3.13
CA ILE A 14 -14.61 4.51 -3.11
C ILE A 14 -14.09 5.27 -1.88
N GLU A 15 -13.65 4.58 -0.84
CA GLU A 15 -13.06 5.16 0.36
C GLU A 15 -11.86 6.06 0.03
N PHE A 16 -11.05 5.70 -0.96
CA PHE A 16 -9.90 6.51 -1.38
C PHE A 16 -10.30 7.72 -2.21
N ASP A 17 -11.38 7.63 -2.98
CA ASP A 17 -11.97 8.78 -3.65
C ASP A 17 -12.47 9.80 -2.61
N TYR A 18 -13.27 9.33 -1.64
CA TYR A 18 -13.74 10.16 -0.54
C TYR A 18 -12.58 10.87 0.18
N CYS A 19 -11.53 10.14 0.55
CA CYS A 19 -10.35 10.71 1.21
C CYS A 19 -9.63 11.74 0.32
N SER A 20 -9.48 11.47 -0.98
CA SER A 20 -8.84 12.38 -1.94
C SER A 20 -9.65 13.67 -2.12
N VAL A 21 -10.98 13.57 -2.19
CA VAL A 21 -11.90 14.72 -2.22
C VAL A 21 -11.76 15.55 -0.94
N GLN A 22 -11.75 14.91 0.23
CA GLN A 22 -11.59 15.61 1.50
C GLN A 22 -10.23 16.31 1.62
N ALA A 23 -9.16 15.68 1.11
CA ALA A 23 -7.83 16.27 1.07
C ALA A 23 -7.80 17.54 0.18
N ALA A 24 -8.35 17.47 -1.04
CA ALA A 24 -8.45 18.63 -1.92
C ALA A 24 -9.28 19.75 -1.30
N ALA A 25 -10.42 19.42 -0.70
CA ALA A 25 -11.29 20.38 -0.02
C ALA A 25 -10.58 21.03 1.20
N ALA A 26 -9.83 20.24 1.98
CA ALA A 26 -9.07 20.75 3.12
C ALA A 26 -7.97 21.72 2.69
N LEU A 27 -7.22 21.40 1.64
CA LEU A 27 -6.19 22.30 1.08
C LEU A 27 -6.82 23.61 0.60
N ARG A 28 -7.95 23.55 -0.10
CA ARG A 28 -8.68 24.75 -0.56
C ARG A 28 -9.18 25.60 0.60
N ARG A 29 -9.68 25.00 1.69
CA ARG A 29 -10.08 25.72 2.92
C ARG A 29 -8.92 26.46 3.58
N GLN A 30 -7.69 26.00 3.39
CA GLN A 30 -6.46 26.68 3.85
C GLN A 30 -5.95 27.74 2.86
N GLY A 31 -6.68 28.01 1.78
CA GLY A 31 -6.28 28.99 0.76
C GLY A 31 -5.21 28.48 -0.20
N LEU A 32 -4.97 27.16 -0.25
CA LEU A 32 -4.03 26.55 -1.20
C LEU A 32 -4.73 26.12 -2.49
N GLU A 33 -3.98 26.13 -3.59
CA GLU A 33 -4.44 25.51 -4.83
C GLU A 33 -4.30 23.99 -4.73
N ALA A 34 -5.42 23.29 -4.88
CA ALA A 34 -5.45 21.83 -4.90
C ALA A 34 -5.38 21.35 -6.35
N VAL A 35 -4.25 20.75 -6.74
CA VAL A 35 -4.14 20.00 -7.99
C VAL A 35 -4.48 18.54 -7.70
N MET A 36 -5.47 17.98 -8.39
CA MET A 36 -5.83 16.56 -8.34
C MET A 36 -5.32 15.85 -9.59
N ILE A 37 -4.77 14.65 -9.43
CA ILE A 37 -4.53 13.71 -10.53
C ILE A 37 -5.22 12.38 -10.22
N ASN A 38 -6.09 11.93 -11.12
CA ASN A 38 -6.80 10.66 -10.99
C ASN A 38 -7.29 10.19 -12.36
N SER A 39 -7.39 8.88 -12.58
CA SER A 39 -7.77 8.29 -13.87
C SER A 39 -9.16 7.64 -13.87
N ASN A 40 -9.88 7.68 -12.75
CA ASN A 40 -11.17 7.01 -12.63
C ASN A 40 -12.34 7.94 -12.97
N PRO A 41 -13.06 7.72 -14.09
CA PRO A 41 -14.15 8.61 -14.50
C PRO A 41 -15.40 8.51 -13.62
N GLU A 42 -15.48 7.51 -12.75
CA GLU A 42 -16.67 7.24 -11.92
C GLU A 42 -16.57 7.88 -10.52
N THR A 43 -15.67 8.85 -10.33
CA THR A 43 -15.29 9.37 -9.01
C THR A 43 -15.49 10.87 -8.85
N VAL A 44 -15.85 11.29 -7.64
CA VAL A 44 -16.08 12.72 -7.32
C VAL A 44 -14.77 13.51 -7.35
N SER A 45 -13.63 12.88 -7.07
CA SER A 45 -12.32 13.53 -7.24
C SER A 45 -12.04 13.95 -8.69
N THR A 46 -12.72 13.35 -9.67
CA THR A 46 -12.62 13.73 -11.08
C THR A 46 -13.71 14.69 -11.55
N ASP A 47 -14.56 15.17 -10.65
CA ASP A 47 -15.40 16.32 -10.96
C ASP A 47 -14.56 17.61 -10.98
N PHE A 48 -14.82 18.46 -11.98
CA PHE A 48 -14.02 19.66 -12.24
C PHE A 48 -14.08 20.72 -11.12
N ASP A 49 -15.07 20.64 -10.23
CA ASP A 49 -15.28 21.57 -9.13
C ASP A 49 -14.65 21.08 -7.80
N CYS A 50 -14.20 19.82 -7.74
CA CYS A 50 -13.58 19.23 -6.56
C CYS A 50 -12.23 19.89 -6.22
N SER A 51 -11.42 20.14 -7.24
CA SER A 51 -10.06 20.66 -7.13
C SER A 51 -9.90 21.98 -7.88
N THR A 52 -8.79 22.69 -7.67
CA THR A 52 -8.46 23.89 -8.44
C THR A 52 -8.11 23.53 -9.88
N ARG A 53 -7.39 22.42 -10.07
CA ARG A 53 -7.00 21.88 -11.36
C ARG A 53 -7.05 20.36 -11.29
N LEU A 54 -7.65 19.74 -12.31
CA LEU A 54 -7.77 18.30 -12.44
C LEU A 54 -6.94 17.82 -13.64
N TYR A 55 -6.13 16.80 -13.40
CA TYR A 55 -5.43 16.02 -14.41
C TYR A 55 -6.05 14.63 -14.50
N PHE A 56 -6.69 14.37 -15.63
CA PHE A 56 -7.28 13.06 -15.92
C PHE A 56 -6.25 12.18 -16.65
N GLU A 57 -5.26 11.72 -15.90
CA GLU A 57 -4.07 11.04 -16.41
C GLU A 57 -3.85 9.71 -15.68
N PRO A 58 -3.16 8.72 -16.28
CA PRO A 58 -2.80 7.50 -15.59
C PRO A 58 -1.94 7.79 -14.36
N LEU A 59 -2.11 7.00 -13.30
CA LEU A 59 -1.32 7.11 -12.07
C LEU A 59 -0.07 6.25 -12.15
N ASP A 60 0.77 6.53 -13.14
CA ASP A 60 2.11 5.99 -13.25
C ASP A 60 3.16 7.08 -12.96
N LEU A 61 4.42 6.65 -12.88
CA LEU A 61 5.51 7.56 -12.51
C LEU A 61 5.71 8.67 -13.55
N GLU A 62 5.59 8.35 -14.84
CA GLU A 62 5.85 9.28 -15.94
C GLU A 62 4.80 10.39 -15.95
N ALA A 63 3.51 10.02 -15.97
CA ALA A 63 2.42 10.97 -15.98
C ALA A 63 2.42 11.88 -14.72
N VAL A 64 2.69 11.32 -13.54
CA VAL A 64 2.79 12.13 -12.31
C VAL A 64 3.95 13.12 -12.37
N LEU A 65 5.10 12.73 -12.94
CA LEU A 65 6.25 13.63 -13.10
C LEU A 65 5.99 14.73 -14.11
N ASP A 66 5.29 14.45 -15.21
CA ASP A 66 4.89 15.43 -16.20
C ASP A 66 3.98 16.50 -15.58
N VAL A 67 2.99 16.08 -14.78
CA VAL A 67 2.15 17.02 -14.03
C VAL A 67 2.97 17.81 -13.02
N CYS A 68 3.91 17.18 -12.31
CA CYS A 68 4.82 17.88 -11.39
C CYS A 68 5.68 18.93 -12.11
N ALA A 69 6.14 18.66 -13.33
CA ALA A 69 6.95 19.59 -14.11
C ALA A 69 6.16 20.83 -14.52
N ILE A 70 4.87 20.68 -14.84
CA ILE A 70 3.98 21.77 -15.20
C ILE A 70 3.59 22.59 -13.95
N GLU A 71 3.08 21.91 -12.92
CA GLU A 71 2.48 22.54 -11.75
C GLU A 71 3.51 23.03 -10.73
N ARG A 72 4.69 22.39 -10.68
CA ARG A 72 5.74 22.62 -9.67
C ARG A 72 5.15 22.69 -8.25
N PRO A 73 4.45 21.64 -7.79
CA PRO A 73 3.68 21.70 -6.56
C PRO A 73 4.59 21.92 -5.34
N LEU A 74 4.08 22.67 -4.34
CA LEU A 74 4.73 22.80 -3.04
C LEU A 74 5.02 21.42 -2.40
N GLY A 75 4.11 20.48 -2.65
CA GLY A 75 4.30 19.09 -2.31
C GLY A 75 3.15 18.20 -2.76
N VAL A 76 3.37 16.90 -2.63
CA VAL A 76 2.52 15.84 -3.15
C VAL A 76 2.02 14.98 -1.99
N VAL A 77 0.70 14.81 -1.92
CA VAL A 77 0.00 13.98 -0.96
C VAL A 77 -0.33 12.65 -1.63
N VAL A 78 0.13 11.56 -1.05
CA VAL A 78 0.06 10.19 -1.61
C VAL A 78 -0.78 9.24 -0.74
N GLN A 79 -1.06 9.62 0.50
CA GLN A 79 -1.62 8.75 1.54
C GLN A 79 -3.12 8.47 1.34
N PHE A 80 -3.80 9.28 0.53
CA PHE A 80 -5.25 9.16 0.29
C PHE A 80 -5.60 8.44 -1.01
N GLY A 81 -4.59 8.05 -1.81
CA GLY A 81 -4.76 7.40 -3.10
C GLY A 81 -4.55 5.88 -3.08
N GLY A 82 -4.68 5.23 -1.93
CA GLY A 82 -4.51 3.79 -1.78
C GLY A 82 -3.12 3.28 -2.19
N GLN A 83 -3.02 1.99 -2.50
CA GLN A 83 -1.73 1.36 -2.84
C GLN A 83 -1.14 1.96 -4.13
N THR A 84 -2.00 2.38 -5.08
CA THR A 84 -1.54 3.00 -6.34
C THR A 84 -0.63 4.19 -6.05
N ALA A 85 -1.08 5.14 -5.24
CA ALA A 85 -0.32 6.35 -4.92
C ALA A 85 0.84 6.07 -3.97
N ILE A 86 0.64 5.21 -2.97
CA ILE A 86 1.68 4.78 -2.02
C ILE A 86 2.89 4.15 -2.74
N ASN A 87 2.65 3.29 -3.73
CA ASN A 87 3.71 2.64 -4.52
C ASN A 87 4.55 3.61 -5.38
N LEU A 88 4.10 4.85 -5.57
CA LEU A 88 4.85 5.88 -6.28
C LEU A 88 5.75 6.69 -5.35
N ALA A 89 5.44 6.75 -4.05
CA ALA A 89 6.11 7.65 -3.10
C ALA A 89 7.65 7.49 -3.07
N PRO A 90 8.24 6.29 -2.96
CA PRO A 90 9.70 6.14 -2.96
C PRO A 90 10.36 6.52 -4.29
N ARG A 91 9.64 6.43 -5.40
CA ARG A 91 10.15 6.78 -6.74
C ARG A 91 10.10 8.28 -6.95
N LEU A 92 9.00 8.92 -6.54
CA LEU A 92 8.83 10.38 -6.59
C LEU A 92 9.85 11.10 -5.72
N GLU A 93 10.03 10.66 -4.47
CA GLU A 93 10.97 11.31 -3.54
C GLU A 93 12.43 11.20 -4.01
N ARG A 94 12.83 10.04 -4.56
CA ARG A 94 14.16 9.85 -5.17
C ARG A 94 14.42 10.77 -6.36
N LEU A 95 13.37 11.21 -7.04
CA LEU A 95 13.45 12.16 -8.15
C LEU A 95 13.29 13.62 -7.69
N GLY A 96 13.29 13.87 -6.38
CA GLY A 96 13.24 15.20 -5.79
C GLY A 96 11.84 15.81 -5.70
N VAL A 97 10.78 15.03 -5.92
CA VAL A 97 9.41 15.49 -5.72
C VAL A 97 9.12 15.57 -4.21
N PRO A 98 8.75 16.75 -3.67
CA PRO A 98 8.49 16.89 -2.24
C PRO A 98 7.20 16.17 -1.85
N LEU A 99 7.28 15.21 -0.93
CA LEU A 99 6.11 14.57 -0.34
C LEU A 99 5.63 15.33 0.91
N LEU A 100 4.32 15.42 1.08
CA LEU A 100 3.67 15.97 2.27
C LEU A 100 3.02 14.84 3.08
N GLY A 101 2.90 15.02 4.39
CA GLY A 101 2.35 14.00 5.29
C GLY A 101 3.43 13.01 5.73
N SER A 102 3.09 11.72 5.75
CA SER A 102 4.05 10.65 6.07
C SER A 102 5.18 10.61 5.04
N PRO A 103 6.46 10.67 5.46
CA PRO A 103 7.60 10.59 4.55
C PRO A 103 7.73 9.18 3.94
N SER A 104 8.43 9.06 2.80
CA SER A 104 8.54 7.78 2.09
C SER A 104 9.12 6.66 2.97
N GLY A 105 10.12 6.97 3.82
CA GLY A 105 10.71 5.99 4.74
C GLY A 105 9.75 5.53 5.83
N ALA A 106 8.78 6.35 6.26
CA ALA A 106 7.76 5.91 7.20
C ALA A 106 6.72 5.01 6.53
N ILE A 107 6.37 5.32 5.28
CA ILE A 107 5.51 4.47 4.44
C ILE A 107 6.19 3.11 4.21
N GLU A 108 7.46 3.11 3.81
CA GLU A 108 8.24 1.89 3.58
C GLU A 108 8.36 1.04 4.86
N MET A 109 8.62 1.66 6.00
CA MET A 109 8.69 0.95 7.30
C MET A 109 7.36 0.29 7.69
N ALA A 110 6.22 0.80 7.23
CA ALA A 110 4.90 0.22 7.49
C ALA A 110 4.51 -0.87 6.46
N GLU A 111 4.88 -0.68 5.20
CA GLU A 111 4.55 -1.58 4.08
C GLU A 111 5.47 -2.81 4.00
N ASP A 112 6.76 -2.63 4.33
CA ASP A 112 7.74 -3.70 4.38
C ASP A 112 7.56 -4.52 5.67
N ARG A 113 7.25 -5.81 5.51
CA ARG A 113 6.95 -6.68 6.64
C ARG A 113 8.16 -6.88 7.53
N GLY A 114 9.37 -7.02 6.98
CA GLY A 114 10.59 -7.14 7.78
C GLY A 114 10.87 -5.90 8.64
N GLN A 115 10.73 -4.71 8.07
CA GLN A 115 10.92 -3.44 8.78
C GLN A 115 9.84 -3.21 9.83
N PHE A 116 8.58 -3.52 9.51
CA PHE A 116 7.47 -3.42 10.44
C PHE A 116 7.65 -4.37 11.63
N GLU A 117 8.02 -5.63 11.37
CA GLU A 117 8.36 -6.61 12.40
C GLU A 117 9.55 -6.13 13.27
N ALA A 118 10.59 -5.56 12.68
CA ALA A 118 11.71 -5.00 13.43
C ALA A 118 11.27 -3.82 14.32
N LEU A 119 10.36 -2.97 13.84
CA LEU A 119 9.79 -1.86 14.60
C LEU A 119 8.99 -2.36 15.80
N LEU A 120 8.07 -3.31 15.62
CA LEU A 120 7.29 -3.90 16.71
C LEU A 120 8.21 -4.52 17.78
N GLY A 121 9.24 -5.25 17.33
CA GLY A 121 10.24 -5.84 18.23
C GLY A 121 11.00 -4.79 19.05
N ARG A 122 11.40 -3.68 18.42
CA ARG A 122 12.04 -2.54 19.13
C ARG A 122 11.12 -1.88 20.14
N LEU A 123 9.83 -1.82 19.87
CA LEU A 123 8.82 -1.21 20.74
C LEU A 123 8.30 -2.18 21.83
N GLY A 124 8.69 -3.45 21.80
CA GLY A 124 8.19 -4.47 22.72
C GLY A 124 6.72 -4.78 22.51
N ILE A 125 6.17 -4.53 21.31
CA ILE A 125 4.79 -4.85 20.98
C ILE A 125 4.70 -6.34 20.66
N ALA A 126 3.75 -7.02 21.29
CA ALA A 126 3.55 -8.44 21.08
C ALA A 126 3.06 -8.72 19.66
N ARG A 127 3.54 -9.84 19.10
CA ARG A 127 3.22 -10.30 17.76
C ARG A 127 3.03 -11.81 17.74
N PRO A 128 2.29 -12.35 16.76
CA PRO A 128 2.30 -13.78 16.49
C PRO A 128 3.73 -14.29 16.26
N PRO A 129 4.07 -15.52 16.68
CA PRO A 129 5.30 -16.16 16.23
C PRO A 129 5.27 -16.31 14.72
N GLY A 130 6.33 -15.87 14.06
CA GLY A 130 6.42 -15.86 12.61
C GLY A 130 7.79 -15.40 12.12
N ALA A 131 7.98 -15.45 10.81
CA ALA A 131 9.15 -14.87 10.18
C ALA A 131 8.90 -14.57 8.70
N VAL A 132 9.70 -13.63 8.22
CA VAL A 132 9.69 -13.15 6.84
C VAL A 132 10.73 -13.92 6.02
N THR A 133 10.37 -14.31 4.80
CA THR A 133 11.30 -14.99 3.88
C THR A 133 10.92 -14.75 2.42
N ARG A 134 11.89 -15.04 1.54
CA ARG A 134 11.72 -15.10 0.08
C ARG A 134 11.94 -16.51 -0.47
N ASP A 135 12.36 -17.44 0.37
CA ASP A 135 12.66 -18.82 0.00
C ASP A 135 11.47 -19.72 0.38
N PRO A 136 10.84 -20.42 -0.59
CA PRO A 136 9.76 -21.36 -0.30
C PRO A 136 10.11 -22.45 0.71
N ASP A 137 11.34 -22.96 0.71
CA ASP A 137 11.75 -24.02 1.62
C ASP A 137 11.96 -23.47 3.04
N GLU A 138 12.47 -22.23 3.14
CA GLU A 138 12.52 -21.51 4.42
C GLU A 138 11.10 -21.23 4.95
N ALA A 139 10.15 -20.86 4.09
CA ALA A 139 8.76 -20.63 4.49
C ALA A 139 8.13 -21.88 5.12
N VAL A 140 8.38 -23.05 4.54
CA VAL A 140 7.97 -24.35 5.10
C VAL A 140 8.66 -24.62 6.44
N ALA A 141 9.97 -24.36 6.56
CA ALA A 141 10.69 -24.50 7.82
C ALA A 141 10.14 -23.57 8.92
N ILE A 142 9.78 -22.33 8.57
CA ILE A 142 9.14 -21.37 9.48
C ILE A 142 7.77 -21.93 9.91
N ALA A 143 6.96 -22.43 8.98
CA ALA A 143 5.65 -22.98 9.28
C ALA A 143 5.71 -24.20 10.20
N HIS A 144 6.69 -25.10 10.03
CA HIS A 144 6.93 -26.22 10.95
C HIS A 144 7.34 -25.76 12.35
N ARG A 145 8.20 -24.73 12.43
CA ARG A 145 8.65 -24.16 13.72
C ARG A 145 7.52 -23.48 14.47
N VAL A 146 6.66 -22.77 13.75
CA VAL A 146 5.54 -21.99 14.30
C VAL A 146 4.31 -22.87 14.56
N GLY A 147 4.13 -23.92 13.76
CA GLY A 147 3.04 -24.91 13.82
C GLY A 147 1.80 -24.45 13.05
N TYR A 148 1.20 -25.37 12.27
CA TYR A 148 -0.05 -25.14 11.53
C TYR A 148 -1.30 -24.99 12.44
N PRO A 149 -2.37 -24.30 11.98
CA PRO A 149 -2.42 -23.50 10.76
C PRO A 149 -1.56 -22.24 10.84
N VAL A 150 -1.09 -21.78 9.68
CA VAL A 150 -0.30 -20.55 9.51
C VAL A 150 -0.97 -19.61 8.51
N LEU A 151 -0.83 -18.31 8.76
CA LEU A 151 -1.30 -17.24 7.88
C LEU A 151 -0.13 -16.77 7.00
N VAL A 152 -0.32 -16.79 5.68
CA VAL A 152 0.65 -16.32 4.70
C VAL A 152 0.29 -14.91 4.24
N ARG A 153 1.22 -13.97 4.40
CA ARG A 153 1.01 -12.54 4.11
C ARG A 153 2.07 -11.98 3.17
N PRO A 154 1.75 -11.72 1.90
CA PRO A 154 2.64 -10.99 1.01
C PRO A 154 2.88 -9.54 1.47
N SER A 155 4.02 -8.97 1.07
CA SER A 155 4.35 -7.55 1.28
C SER A 155 3.75 -6.67 0.15
N TYR A 156 3.54 -5.37 0.42
CA TYR A 156 3.05 -4.36 -0.55
C TYR A 156 1.69 -4.68 -1.21
N VAL A 157 0.78 -5.31 -0.46
CA VAL A 157 -0.58 -5.64 -0.89
C VAL A 157 -1.61 -5.09 0.11
N LEU A 158 -2.74 -4.61 -0.42
CA LEU A 158 -3.92 -4.21 0.36
C LEU A 158 -5.06 -5.20 0.20
N GLY A 159 -6.00 -5.16 1.16
CA GLY A 159 -7.27 -5.89 1.08
C GLY A 159 -7.13 -7.40 1.15
N GLY A 160 -6.09 -7.92 1.80
CA GLY A 160 -5.84 -9.36 1.90
C GLY A 160 -5.53 -10.04 0.57
N ARG A 161 -5.15 -9.27 -0.45
CA ARG A 161 -4.87 -9.83 -1.77
C ARG A 161 -3.76 -10.86 -1.68
N ALA A 162 -4.07 -12.08 -2.13
CA ALA A 162 -3.21 -13.23 -2.05
C ALA A 162 -2.79 -13.58 -0.60
N MET A 163 -3.54 -13.24 0.43
CA MET A 163 -3.35 -13.85 1.76
C MET A 163 -4.05 -15.21 1.82
N ASP A 164 -3.49 -16.16 2.55
CA ASP A 164 -4.10 -17.48 2.71
C ASP A 164 -3.80 -18.10 4.08
N VAL A 165 -4.73 -18.92 4.57
CA VAL A 165 -4.56 -19.71 5.81
C VAL A 165 -4.31 -21.15 5.41
N THR A 166 -3.08 -21.60 5.61
CA THR A 166 -2.67 -22.95 5.24
C THR A 166 -2.66 -23.84 6.48
N HIS A 167 -3.20 -25.04 6.35
CA HIS A 167 -3.35 -26.03 7.41
C HIS A 167 -2.32 -27.16 7.32
N SER A 168 -1.57 -27.23 6.22
CA SER A 168 -0.55 -28.26 5.99
C SER A 168 0.60 -27.74 5.13
N GLU A 169 1.72 -28.49 5.12
CA GLU A 169 2.85 -28.21 4.23
C GLU A 169 2.46 -28.30 2.75
N GLU A 170 1.58 -29.23 2.38
CA GLU A 170 1.13 -29.40 1.01
C GLU A 170 0.37 -28.15 0.52
N GLU A 171 -0.58 -27.65 1.31
CA GLU A 171 -1.30 -26.42 1.03
C GLU A 171 -0.35 -25.22 0.94
N LEU A 172 0.60 -25.11 1.87
CA LEU A 172 1.58 -24.02 1.87
C LEU A 172 2.46 -24.05 0.60
N ARG A 173 2.98 -25.21 0.21
CA ARG A 173 3.80 -25.34 -1.00
C ARG A 173 2.99 -25.04 -2.26
N HIS A 174 1.73 -25.46 -2.30
CA HIS A 174 0.83 -25.14 -3.40
C HIS A 174 0.62 -23.62 -3.51
N TYR A 175 0.24 -22.99 -2.40
CA TYR A 175 0.06 -21.54 -2.32
C TYR A 175 1.33 -20.79 -2.74
N LEU A 176 2.50 -21.15 -2.21
CA LEU A 176 3.77 -20.47 -2.53
C LEU A 176 4.10 -20.57 -4.02
N GLY A 177 3.81 -21.72 -4.63
CA GLY A 177 3.97 -21.92 -6.07
C GLY A 177 3.08 -21.01 -6.93
N GLU A 178 1.85 -20.74 -6.50
CA GLU A 178 0.94 -19.82 -7.18
C GLU A 178 1.21 -18.35 -6.86
N ALA A 179 1.44 -18.03 -5.59
CA ALA A 179 1.67 -16.68 -5.10
C ALA A 179 2.94 -16.08 -5.70
N LEU A 180 4.06 -16.82 -5.72
CA LEU A 180 5.31 -16.34 -6.34
C LEU A 180 5.18 -16.11 -7.83
N ARG A 181 4.30 -16.85 -8.53
CA ARG A 181 4.00 -16.61 -9.95
C ARG A 181 3.15 -15.35 -10.15
N ALA A 182 2.23 -15.08 -9.23
CA ALA A 182 1.35 -13.92 -9.28
C ALA A 182 2.06 -12.61 -8.89
N SER A 183 3.11 -12.67 -8.06
CA SER A 183 3.87 -11.50 -7.59
C SER A 183 4.80 -10.86 -8.64
N GLY A 184 5.01 -11.47 -9.82
CA GLY A 184 5.82 -10.89 -10.90
C GLY A 184 7.28 -10.62 -10.51
N ASP A 185 7.94 -9.66 -11.17
CA ASP A 185 9.35 -9.28 -10.96
C ASP A 185 9.67 -8.71 -9.55
N ALA A 186 8.66 -8.49 -8.71
CA ALA A 186 8.86 -8.22 -7.30
C ALA A 186 9.05 -9.56 -6.58
N GLY A 187 10.30 -10.01 -6.43
CA GLY A 187 10.72 -11.23 -5.72
C GLY A 187 10.19 -11.28 -4.29
N GLY A 188 8.91 -11.62 -4.18
CA GLY A 188 7.99 -11.13 -3.16
C GLY A 188 8.28 -11.76 -1.82
N GLU A 189 8.67 -10.91 -0.88
CA GLU A 189 8.83 -11.28 0.50
C GLU A 189 7.47 -11.62 1.12
N VAL A 190 7.38 -12.82 1.71
CA VAL A 190 6.20 -13.32 2.41
C VAL A 190 6.48 -13.46 3.89
N LEU A 191 5.48 -13.10 4.70
CA LEU A 191 5.48 -13.32 6.14
C LEU A 191 4.61 -14.54 6.46
N ILE A 192 5.20 -15.51 7.16
CA ILE A 192 4.51 -16.69 7.67
C ILE A 192 4.30 -16.50 9.17
N ASP A 193 3.04 -16.36 9.57
CA ASP A 193 2.64 -16.16 10.98
C ASP A 193 1.83 -17.32 11.52
N LYS A 194 1.90 -17.50 12.84
CA LYS A 194 0.93 -18.37 13.52
C LYS A 194 -0.47 -17.81 13.29
N TYR A 195 -1.37 -18.61 12.74
CA TYR A 195 -2.77 -18.21 12.69
C TYR A 195 -3.35 -18.20 14.10
N ILE A 196 -3.93 -17.07 14.49
CA ILE A 196 -4.54 -16.85 15.80
C ILE A 196 -6.05 -16.75 15.62
N LEU A 197 -6.78 -17.62 16.31
CA LEU A 197 -8.24 -17.51 16.46
C LEU A 197 -8.54 -16.56 17.61
N GLY A 198 -9.37 -15.54 17.36
CA GLY A 198 -9.70 -14.56 18.39
C GLY A 198 -10.57 -13.43 17.88
N LEU A 199 -10.58 -12.34 18.66
CA LEU A 199 -11.24 -11.09 18.31
C LEU A 199 -10.26 -10.20 17.52
N GLU A 200 -10.73 -9.66 16.41
CA GLU A 200 -10.03 -8.66 15.61
C GLU A 200 -10.54 -7.26 15.98
N VAL A 201 -9.61 -6.30 16.09
CA VAL A 201 -9.90 -4.90 16.42
C VAL A 201 -9.05 -4.02 15.53
N GLU A 202 -9.68 -3.01 14.92
CA GLU A 202 -9.04 -1.97 14.10
C GLU A 202 -9.17 -0.61 14.82
N VAL A 203 -8.14 0.23 14.70
CA VAL A 203 -8.08 1.57 15.32
C VAL A 203 -7.59 2.57 14.28
N ASP A 204 -8.46 3.53 13.96
CA ASP A 204 -8.18 4.70 13.12
C ASP A 204 -7.67 5.90 13.93
#